data_AF-A0A535Z723-F1
#
_entry.id   AF-A0A535Z723-F1
#
_cell.length_a   1.000
_cell.length_b   1.000
_cell.length_c   1.000
_cell.angle_alpha   90.00
_cell.angle_beta   90.00
_cell.angle_gamma   90.00
#
_symmetry.space_group_name_H-M   'P 1'
#
loop_
_entity.id
_entity.type
_entity.pdbx_description
1 polymer ?
#
loop_
_entity_poly.entity_id
_entity_poly.type
_entity_poly.pdbx_seq_one_letter_code
_entity_poly.pdbx_strand_id
1 'polypeptide(L)'
;MSERVPATQAAPASTARVQRRRRGLLRTYLTPKQAIPRTARLVLAIGSVVVIVTFWSLGSILIDNPLFLPSLPRVARAWIDMVQHLHFLDDVAWSSFRIIAGFLVAAAMAVPLGLLMGSFEVVRSFFQPPINAIRYMPASAFIPLLIVLQGLGEQEKLTVIWIGVFFQLVLMVVDIGHRVRDEMLNVAYTLGASFPMSWMRCGSRWAGPGPT
;
A
#
# COMPACT_ATOMS: atom_id res chain seq x y z
N MET A 1 -2.86 -82.42 -26.15
CA MET A 1 -1.62 -81.74 -26.58
C MET A 1 -1.88 -80.24 -26.49
N SER A 2 -1.38 -79.64 -25.40
CA SER A 2 -1.26 -78.21 -25.01
C SER A 2 -2.23 -77.14 -25.55
N GLU A 3 -3.21 -76.76 -24.73
CA GLU A 3 -3.77 -75.40 -24.70
C GLU A 3 -2.70 -74.39 -24.28
N ARG A 4 -2.55 -73.26 -24.99
CA ARG A 4 -1.70 -72.14 -24.58
C ARG A 4 -2.57 -71.02 -24.02
N VAL A 5 -2.45 -70.79 -22.72
CA VAL A 5 -2.98 -69.60 -22.04
C VAL A 5 -2.19 -68.36 -22.51
N PRO A 6 -2.83 -67.27 -22.96
CA PRO A 6 -2.12 -66.04 -23.32
C PRO A 6 -1.70 -65.29 -22.05
N ALA A 7 -0.39 -65.02 -21.92
CA ALA A 7 0.17 -64.24 -20.83
C ALA A 7 -0.37 -62.80 -20.87
N THR A 8 -1.09 -62.40 -19.83
CA THR A 8 -1.48 -61.02 -19.55
C THR A 8 -0.23 -60.16 -19.38
N GLN A 9 0.03 -59.28 -20.35
CA GLN A 9 1.12 -58.30 -20.27
C GLN A 9 0.80 -57.28 -19.18
N ALA A 10 1.51 -57.35 -18.05
CA ALA A 10 1.46 -56.34 -17.01
C ALA A 10 2.07 -55.03 -17.53
N ALA A 11 1.24 -54.00 -17.71
CA ALA A 11 1.69 -52.66 -18.06
C ALA A 11 2.69 -52.12 -17.01
N PRO A 12 3.76 -51.40 -17.41
CA PRO A 12 4.82 -51.01 -16.48
C PRO A 12 4.32 -49.98 -15.46
N ALA A 13 4.30 -50.38 -14.18
CA ALA A 13 3.85 -49.56 -13.05
C ALA A 13 4.62 -48.24 -12.84
N SER A 14 5.72 -48.01 -13.57
CA SER A 14 6.54 -46.80 -13.48
C SER A 14 5.87 -45.57 -14.10
N THR A 15 5.13 -45.74 -15.20
CA THR A 15 4.47 -44.64 -15.92
C THR A 15 3.28 -44.08 -15.11
N ALA A 16 2.54 -44.96 -14.45
CA ALA A 16 1.39 -44.59 -13.61
C ALA A 16 1.77 -43.69 -12.43
N ARG A 17 2.95 -43.88 -11.79
CA ARG A 17 3.39 -43.05 -10.65
C ARG A 17 3.76 -41.62 -11.05
N VAL A 18 4.48 -41.45 -12.15
CA VAL A 18 4.90 -40.12 -12.64
C VAL A 18 3.68 -39.27 -13.04
N GLN A 19 2.70 -39.90 -13.69
CA GLN A 19 1.49 -39.23 -14.17
C GLN A 19 0.55 -38.82 -13.02
N ARG A 20 0.46 -39.64 -11.95
CA ARG A 20 -0.31 -39.30 -10.73
C ARG A 20 0.31 -38.13 -9.96
N ARG A 21 1.65 -38.03 -9.93
CA ARG A 21 2.38 -36.93 -9.27
C ARG A 21 2.24 -35.59 -10.01
N ARG A 22 2.28 -35.59 -11.35
CA ARG A 22 2.03 -34.40 -12.19
C ARG A 22 0.61 -33.85 -12.04
N ARG A 23 -0.40 -34.72 -12.00
CA ARG A 23 -1.82 -34.33 -11.80
C ARG A 23 -2.07 -33.71 -10.43
N GLY A 24 -1.37 -34.16 -9.38
CA GLY A 24 -1.44 -33.55 -8.04
C GLY A 24 -0.89 -32.12 -8.01
N LEU A 25 0.26 -31.90 -8.64
CA LEU A 25 0.89 -30.57 -8.69
C LEU A 25 0.04 -29.55 -9.44
N LEU A 26 -0.46 -29.88 -10.64
CA LEU A 26 -1.31 -28.97 -11.41
C LEU A 26 -2.61 -28.62 -10.67
N ARG A 27 -3.19 -29.58 -9.94
CA ARG A 27 -4.40 -29.34 -9.15
C ARG A 27 -4.14 -28.42 -7.96
N THR A 28 -2.99 -28.53 -7.29
CA THR A 28 -2.61 -27.65 -6.17
C THR A 28 -2.31 -26.22 -6.63
N TYR A 29 -1.69 -26.04 -7.80
CA TYR A 29 -1.36 -24.70 -8.33
C TYR A 29 -2.54 -23.98 -8.99
N LEU A 30 -3.57 -24.70 -9.46
CA LEU A 30 -4.74 -24.13 -10.13
C LEU A 30 -5.99 -24.02 -9.23
N THR A 31 -5.89 -24.41 -7.95
CA THR A 31 -6.97 -24.18 -6.98
C THR A 31 -6.93 -22.75 -6.45
N PRO A 32 -8.03 -21.98 -6.58
CA PRO A 32 -8.09 -20.60 -6.06
C PRO A 32 -7.95 -20.58 -4.54
N LYS A 33 -7.22 -19.59 -4.01
CA LYS A 33 -6.98 -19.31 -2.58
C LYS A 33 -6.16 -20.34 -1.78
N GLN A 34 -5.50 -21.30 -2.41
CA GLN A 34 -4.59 -22.22 -1.69
C GLN A 34 -3.17 -21.64 -1.51
N ALA A 35 -2.55 -21.94 -0.37
CA ALA A 35 -1.19 -21.50 -0.07
C ALA A 35 -0.16 -22.27 -0.91
N ILE A 36 0.46 -21.58 -1.85
CA ILE A 36 1.57 -22.09 -2.67
C ILE A 36 2.81 -22.34 -1.77
N PRO A 37 3.54 -23.47 -1.92
CA PRO A 37 4.76 -23.72 -1.17
C PRO A 37 5.82 -22.63 -1.45
N ARG A 38 6.62 -22.27 -0.43
CA ARG A 38 7.58 -21.14 -0.50
C ARG A 38 8.51 -21.20 -1.72
N THR A 39 8.99 -22.39 -2.06
CA THR A 39 9.86 -22.62 -3.23
C THR A 39 9.17 -22.33 -4.55
N ALA A 40 7.93 -22.78 -4.73
CA ALA A 40 7.18 -22.49 -5.96
C ALA A 40 6.85 -21.01 -6.07
N ARG A 41 6.57 -20.32 -4.96
CA ARG A 41 6.39 -18.86 -4.95
C ARG A 41 7.66 -18.13 -5.38
N LEU A 42 8.82 -18.53 -4.87
CA LEU A 42 10.11 -17.95 -5.26
C LEU A 42 10.44 -18.21 -6.72
N VAL A 43 10.23 -19.44 -7.22
CA VAL A 43 10.46 -19.78 -8.64
C VAL A 43 9.53 -18.98 -9.55
N LEU A 44 8.25 -18.84 -9.20
CA LEU A 44 7.32 -18.02 -9.97
C LEU A 44 7.69 -16.54 -9.94
N ALA A 45 8.11 -16.02 -8.78
CA ALA A 45 8.56 -14.64 -8.65
C ALA A 45 9.80 -14.37 -9.49
N ILE A 46 10.85 -15.19 -9.35
CA ILE A 46 12.09 -15.07 -10.15
C ILE A 46 11.78 -15.27 -11.64
N GLY A 47 10.97 -16.27 -11.98
CA GLY A 47 10.54 -16.53 -13.36
C GLY A 47 9.82 -15.33 -13.98
N SER A 48 8.94 -14.66 -13.24
CA SER A 48 8.25 -13.45 -13.72
C SER A 48 9.22 -12.31 -14.03
N VAL A 49 10.21 -12.08 -13.15
CA VAL A 49 11.25 -11.06 -13.37
C VAL A 49 12.08 -11.41 -14.59
N VAL A 50 12.52 -12.65 -14.74
CA VAL A 50 13.29 -13.10 -15.91
C VAL A 50 12.50 -12.87 -17.20
N VAL A 51 11.22 -13.25 -17.24
CA VAL A 51 10.36 -13.04 -18.42
C VAL A 51 10.27 -11.56 -18.79
N ILE A 52 10.07 -10.68 -17.80
CA ILE A 52 10.01 -9.22 -18.02
C ILE A 52 11.35 -8.69 -18.55
N VAL A 53 12.47 -9.09 -17.93
CA VAL A 53 13.82 -8.66 -18.30
C VAL A 53 14.18 -9.14 -19.70
N THR A 54 13.86 -10.39 -20.05
CA THR A 54 14.06 -10.93 -21.39
C THR A 54 13.21 -10.19 -22.41
N PHE A 55 11.94 -9.93 -22.11
CA PHE A 55 11.06 -9.18 -22.99
C PHE A 55 11.57 -7.74 -23.22
N TRP A 56 12.01 -7.04 -22.18
CA TRP A 56 12.66 -5.74 -22.31
C TRP A 56 13.91 -5.83 -23.18
N SER A 57 14.82 -6.77 -22.87
CA SER A 57 16.08 -6.89 -23.60
C SER A 57 15.84 -7.15 -25.08
N LEU A 58 14.89 -8.02 -25.43
CA LEU A 58 14.50 -8.28 -26.81
C LEU A 58 13.86 -7.03 -27.45
N GLY A 59 12.94 -6.36 -26.76
CA GLY A 59 12.35 -5.11 -27.21
C GLY A 59 13.40 -4.02 -27.48
N SER A 60 14.46 -3.96 -26.67
CA SER A 60 15.51 -2.93 -26.81
C SER A 60 16.37 -3.14 -28.05
N ILE A 61 16.50 -4.39 -28.50
CA ILE A 61 17.21 -4.75 -29.73
C ILE A 61 16.31 -4.51 -30.94
N LEU A 62 15.01 -4.82 -30.83
CA LEU A 62 14.06 -4.72 -31.95
C LEU A 62 13.66 -3.28 -32.30
N ILE A 63 13.53 -2.41 -31.30
CA ILE A 63 13.08 -1.02 -31.48
C ILE A 63 14.25 -0.10 -31.88
N ASP A 64 15.48 -0.46 -31.52
CA ASP A 64 16.75 0.26 -31.81
C ASP A 64 16.68 1.78 -31.59
N ASN A 65 15.90 2.22 -30.60
CA ASN A 65 15.75 3.62 -30.24
C ASN A 65 16.17 3.83 -28.77
N PRO A 66 17.38 4.35 -28.53
CA PRO A 66 17.90 4.56 -27.18
C PRO A 66 17.11 5.54 -26.31
N LEU A 67 16.33 6.45 -26.92
CA LEU A 67 15.50 7.41 -26.18
C LEU A 67 14.20 6.80 -25.68
N PHE A 68 13.69 5.78 -26.37
CA PHE A 68 12.43 5.13 -26.03
C PHE A 68 12.63 3.86 -25.20
N LEU A 69 13.60 3.02 -25.58
CA LEU A 69 13.90 1.77 -24.87
C LEU A 69 15.42 1.54 -24.75
N PRO A 70 16.07 2.11 -23.72
CA PRO A 70 17.50 1.92 -23.52
C PRO A 70 17.83 0.45 -23.22
N SER A 71 18.99 0.00 -23.71
CA SER A 71 19.48 -1.35 -23.45
C SER A 71 19.91 -1.52 -21.99
N LEU A 72 19.73 -2.73 -21.44
CA LEU A 72 20.06 -3.05 -20.05
C LEU A 72 21.50 -2.67 -19.65
N PRO A 73 22.54 -2.93 -20.48
CA PRO A 73 23.91 -2.52 -20.13
C PRO A 73 24.07 -1.00 -20.03
N ARG A 74 23.31 -0.24 -20.83
CA ARG A 74 23.34 1.22 -20.80
C ARG A 74 22.72 1.76 -19.52
N VAL A 75 21.61 1.18 -19.08
CA VAL A 75 20.97 1.49 -17.79
C VAL A 75 21.92 1.17 -16.63
N ALA A 76 22.60 0.01 -16.67
CA ALA A 76 23.57 -0.37 -15.64
C ALA A 76 24.77 0.59 -15.54
N ARG A 77 25.33 1.02 -16.68
CA ARG A 77 26.41 2.03 -16.70
C ARG A 77 25.92 3.38 -16.19
N ALA A 78 24.77 3.85 -16.66
CA ALA A 78 24.18 5.10 -16.20
C ALA A 78 23.93 5.09 -14.68
N TRP A 79 23.53 3.96 -14.11
CA TRP A 79 23.37 3.80 -12.67
C TRP A 79 24.70 3.94 -11.91
N ILE A 80 25.77 3.29 -12.40
CA ILE A 80 27.11 3.42 -11.81
C ILE A 80 27.60 4.87 -11.90
N ASP A 81 27.46 5.50 -13.07
CA ASP A 81 27.86 6.89 -13.29
C ASP A 81 27.09 7.83 -12.35
N MET A 82 25.77 7.63 -12.18
CA MET A 82 24.95 8.42 -11.26
C MET A 82 25.46 8.33 -9.82
N VAL A 83 25.72 7.12 -9.35
CA VAL A 83 26.18 6.88 -7.97
C VAL A 83 27.59 7.43 -7.74
N GLN A 84 28.49 7.34 -8.71
CA GLN A 84 29.89 7.72 -8.55
C GLN A 84 30.17 9.20 -8.84
N HIS A 85 29.44 9.82 -9.76
CA HIS A 85 29.81 11.11 -10.33
C HIS A 85 28.73 12.20 -10.23
N LEU A 86 27.46 11.85 -9.99
CA LEU A 86 26.36 12.82 -10.01
C LEU A 86 25.74 13.09 -8.63
N HIS A 87 26.51 12.97 -7.54
CA HIS A 87 26.02 13.30 -6.19
C HIS A 87 24.68 12.64 -5.83
N PHE A 88 24.40 11.45 -6.38
CA PHE A 88 23.10 10.79 -6.26
C PHE A 88 22.64 10.60 -4.81
N LEU A 89 23.58 10.33 -3.90
CA LEU A 89 23.28 10.20 -2.48
C LEU A 89 22.80 11.51 -1.84
N ASP A 90 23.34 12.66 -2.28
CA ASP A 90 22.91 13.96 -1.78
C ASP A 90 21.48 14.28 -2.26
N ASP A 91 21.18 13.98 -3.53
CA ASP A 91 19.82 14.14 -4.08
C ASP A 91 18.80 13.26 -3.35
N VAL A 92 19.16 12.00 -3.06
CA VAL A 92 18.34 11.07 -2.27
C VAL A 92 18.17 11.57 -0.84
N ALA A 93 19.22 12.11 -0.22
CA ALA A 93 19.15 12.65 1.13
C ALA A 93 18.20 13.86 1.20
N TRP A 94 18.32 14.81 0.26
CA TRP A 94 17.43 15.97 0.18
C TRP A 94 15.98 15.58 -0.11
N SER A 95 15.76 14.63 -1.01
CA SER A 95 14.44 14.05 -1.29
C SER A 95 13.81 13.44 -0.02
N SER A 96 14.57 12.60 0.68
CA SER A 96 14.13 11.92 1.89
C SER A 96 13.87 12.90 3.03
N PHE A 97 14.74 13.91 3.20
CA PHE A 97 14.59 14.96 4.20
C PHE A 97 13.27 15.72 4.03
N ARG A 98 12.92 16.11 2.79
CA ARG A 98 11.66 16.81 2.50
C ARG A 98 10.44 15.98 2.91
N ILE A 99 10.45 14.69 2.60
CA ILE A 99 9.35 13.77 2.95
C ILE A 99 9.24 13.64 4.46
N ILE A 100 10.35 13.38 5.15
CA ILE A 100 10.37 13.19 6.61
C ILE A 100 9.98 14.47 7.33
N ALA A 101 10.57 15.61 6.97
CA ALA A 101 10.28 16.90 7.60
C ALA A 101 8.82 17.31 7.38
N GLY A 102 8.31 17.22 6.14
CA GLY A 102 6.91 17.51 5.84
C GLY A 102 5.95 16.58 6.60
N PHE A 103 6.27 15.29 6.66
CA PHE A 103 5.49 14.31 7.42
C PHE A 103 5.49 14.59 8.93
N LEU A 104 6.63 14.90 9.53
CA LEU A 104 6.72 15.17 10.97
C LEU A 104 5.93 16.41 11.36
N VAL A 105 6.03 17.49 10.60
CA VAL A 105 5.24 18.71 10.83
C VAL A 105 3.75 18.41 10.66
N ALA A 106 3.37 17.64 9.62
CA ALA A 106 1.99 17.24 9.41
C ALA A 106 1.48 16.38 10.57
N ALA A 107 2.23 15.37 11.00
CA ALA A 107 1.88 14.47 12.09
C ALA A 107 1.74 15.21 13.43
N ALA A 108 2.66 16.13 13.73
CA ALA A 108 2.62 16.93 14.95
C ALA A 108 1.34 17.76 15.07
N MET A 109 0.74 18.18 13.96
CA MET A 109 -0.52 18.95 13.93
C MET A 109 -1.75 18.05 13.77
N ALA A 110 -1.66 17.05 12.90
CA ALA A 110 -2.77 16.18 12.55
C ALA A 110 -3.13 15.18 13.64
N VAL A 111 -2.15 14.68 14.41
CA VAL A 111 -2.42 13.74 15.51
C VAL A 111 -3.24 14.39 16.63
N PRO A 112 -2.86 15.58 17.17
CA PRO A 112 -3.70 16.26 18.16
C PRO A 112 -5.08 16.60 17.61
N LEU A 113 -5.16 17.14 16.40
CA LEU A 113 -6.45 17.51 15.80
C LEU A 113 -7.34 16.30 15.57
N GLY A 114 -6.80 15.19 15.05
CA GLY A 114 -7.53 13.95 14.82
C GLY A 114 -7.99 13.30 16.12
N LEU A 115 -7.16 13.33 17.18
CA LEU A 115 -7.56 12.86 18.51
C LEU A 115 -8.68 13.72 19.10
N LEU A 116 -8.60 15.05 18.95
CA LEU A 116 -9.66 15.96 19.39
C LEU A 116 -10.97 15.71 18.64
N MET A 117 -10.90 15.51 17.32
CA MET A 117 -12.07 15.15 16.51
C MET A 117 -12.64 13.77 16.87
N GLY A 118 -11.79 12.80 17.22
CA GLY A 118 -12.25 11.48 17.68
C GLY A 118 -12.84 11.49 19.10
N SER A 119 -12.44 12.45 19.94
CA SER A 119 -12.89 12.55 21.34
C SER A 119 -14.10 13.48 21.51
N PHE A 120 -14.22 14.53 20.70
CA PHE A 120 -15.24 15.57 20.82
C PHE A 120 -16.08 15.73 19.55
N GLU A 121 -17.36 15.38 19.63
CA GLU A 121 -18.30 15.48 18.50
C GLU A 121 -18.48 16.93 17.96
N VAL A 122 -18.28 17.93 18.83
CA VAL A 122 -18.33 19.35 18.44
C VAL A 122 -17.18 19.70 17.49
N VAL A 123 -15.95 19.29 17.84
CA VAL A 123 -14.76 19.53 17.02
C VAL A 123 -14.89 18.77 15.71
N ARG A 124 -15.37 17.53 15.78
CA ARG A 124 -15.67 16.71 14.59
C ARG A 124 -16.64 17.42 13.66
N SER A 125 -17.80 17.83 14.15
CA SER A 125 -18.85 18.44 13.33
C SER A 125 -18.39 19.72 12.62
N PHE A 126 -17.50 20.50 13.25
CA PHE A 126 -16.94 21.71 12.68
C PHE A 126 -15.90 21.43 11.57
N PHE A 127 -14.97 20.49 11.81
CA PHE A 127 -13.88 20.21 10.88
C PHE A 127 -14.21 19.14 9.82
N GLN A 128 -15.27 18.34 10.02
CA GLN A 128 -15.66 17.25 9.12
C GLN A 128 -16.04 17.74 7.71
N PRO A 129 -16.84 18.81 7.51
CA PRO A 129 -17.17 19.30 6.17
C PRO A 129 -15.94 19.73 5.34
N PRO A 130 -15.03 20.60 5.81
CA PRO A 130 -13.88 21.03 5.02
C PRO A 130 -12.89 19.88 4.75
N ILE A 131 -12.65 19.00 5.74
CA ILE A 131 -11.75 17.85 5.56
C ILE A 131 -12.32 16.88 4.51
N ASN A 132 -13.63 16.62 4.54
CA ASN A 132 -14.28 15.76 3.54
C ASN A 132 -14.24 16.36 2.13
N ALA A 133 -14.32 17.68 1.99
CA ALA A 133 -14.18 18.35 0.70
C ALA A 133 -12.75 18.20 0.14
N ILE A 134 -11.75 18.44 0.99
CA ILE A 134 -10.33 18.39 0.59
C ILE A 134 -9.87 16.96 0.29
N ARG A 135 -10.46 15.95 0.93
CA ARG A 135 -10.14 14.52 0.70
C ARG A 135 -10.18 14.11 -0.78
N TYR A 136 -11.08 14.70 -1.57
CA TYR A 136 -11.22 14.38 -2.99
C TYR A 136 -10.30 15.19 -3.90
N MET A 137 -9.61 16.20 -3.36
CA MET A 137 -8.65 17.01 -4.10
C MET A 137 -7.25 16.44 -3.93
N PRO A 138 -6.55 16.08 -5.03
CA PRO A 138 -5.17 15.64 -4.93
C PRO A 138 -4.28 16.81 -4.50
N ALA A 139 -3.23 16.52 -3.72
CA ALA A 139 -2.27 17.54 -3.28
C ALA A 139 -1.62 18.30 -4.45
N SER A 140 -1.50 17.65 -5.61
CA SER A 140 -0.99 18.25 -6.84
C SER A 140 -1.84 19.40 -7.37
N ALA A 141 -3.12 19.48 -7.01
CA ALA A 141 -3.99 20.60 -7.39
C ALA A 141 -3.57 21.92 -6.74
N PHE A 142 -2.86 21.86 -5.60
CA PHE A 142 -2.40 23.05 -4.87
C PHE A 142 -1.04 23.56 -5.35
N ILE A 143 -0.31 22.81 -6.18
CA ILE A 143 1.02 23.19 -6.66
C ILE A 143 1.00 24.60 -7.31
N PRO A 144 0.12 24.90 -8.28
CA PRO A 144 0.15 26.22 -8.93
C PRO A 144 -0.14 27.38 -7.95
N LEU A 145 -1.05 27.16 -7.01
CA LEU A 145 -1.40 28.16 -5.99
C LEU A 145 -0.22 28.43 -5.06
N LEU A 146 0.47 27.37 -4.61
CA LEU A 146 1.62 27.49 -3.71
C LEU A 146 2.81 28.15 -4.39
N ILE A 147 3.03 27.88 -5.68
CA ILE A 147 4.06 28.55 -6.48
C ILE A 147 3.80 30.07 -6.53
N VAL A 148 2.54 30.50 -6.70
CA VAL A 148 2.21 31.94 -6.73
C VAL A 148 2.37 32.58 -5.35
N LEU A 149 2.03 31.87 -4.27
CA LEU A 149 2.07 32.39 -2.90
C LEU A 149 3.48 32.42 -2.29
N GLN A 150 4.25 31.35 -2.49
CA GLN A 150 5.56 31.14 -1.86
C GLN A 150 6.74 31.28 -2.84
N GLY A 151 6.46 31.30 -4.15
CA GLY A 151 7.49 31.22 -5.18
C GLY A 151 7.98 29.79 -5.43
N LEU A 152 8.88 29.65 -6.40
CA LEU A 152 9.58 28.38 -6.65
C LEU A 152 10.73 28.22 -5.65
N GLY A 153 10.70 27.15 -4.86
CA GLY A 153 11.75 26.88 -3.89
C GLY A 153 11.52 25.60 -3.07
N GLU A 154 12.36 25.39 -2.06
CA GLU A 154 12.26 24.22 -1.17
C GLU A 154 11.06 24.30 -0.21
N GLN A 155 10.66 25.53 0.17
CA GLN A 155 9.50 25.74 1.04
C GLN A 155 8.18 25.36 0.39
N GLU A 156 8.04 25.62 -0.92
CA GLU A 156 6.85 25.24 -1.70
C GLU A 156 6.69 23.71 -1.72
N LYS A 157 7.75 22.97 -2.04
CA LYS A 157 7.77 21.50 -2.02
C LYS A 157 7.39 20.93 -0.66
N LEU A 158 7.92 21.50 0.42
CA LEU A 158 7.61 21.07 1.79
C LEU A 158 6.14 21.30 2.12
N THR A 159 5.59 22.45 1.73
CA THR A 159 4.19 22.82 1.98
C THR A 159 3.23 21.90 1.21
N VAL A 160 3.55 21.54 -0.04
CA VAL A 160 2.77 20.57 -0.82
C VAL A 160 2.70 19.21 -0.11
N ILE A 161 3.84 18.70 0.37
CA ILE A 161 3.91 17.44 1.12
C ILE A 161 3.08 17.54 2.40
N TRP A 162 3.24 18.63 3.15
CA TRP A 162 2.49 18.86 4.38
C TRP A 162 0.98 18.84 4.14
N ILE A 163 0.47 19.58 3.15
CA ILE A 163 -0.95 19.59 2.78
C ILE A 163 -1.43 18.18 2.38
N GLY A 164 -0.67 17.51 1.52
CA GLY A 164 -1.06 16.19 1.02
C GLY A 164 -1.13 15.11 2.10
N VAL A 165 -0.27 15.20 3.10
CA VAL A 165 -0.23 14.25 4.23
C VAL A 165 -1.21 14.65 5.33
N PHE A 166 -1.32 15.93 5.67
CA PHE A 166 -2.05 16.42 6.84
C PHE A 166 -3.52 15.97 6.84
N PHE A 167 -4.27 16.23 5.77
CA PHE A 167 -5.72 15.90 5.73
C PHE A 167 -5.97 14.40 5.78
N GLN A 168 -5.17 13.60 5.06
CA GLN A 168 -5.28 12.15 5.07
C GLN A 168 -4.89 11.57 6.44
N LEU A 169 -3.89 12.16 7.11
CA LEU A 169 -3.42 11.73 8.42
C LEU A 169 -4.44 12.04 9.52
N VAL A 170 -5.09 13.22 9.49
CA VAL A 170 -6.20 13.55 10.41
C VAL A 170 -7.31 12.51 10.31
N LEU A 171 -7.77 12.19 9.08
CA LEU A 171 -8.83 11.20 8.87
C LEU A 171 -8.45 9.81 9.37
N MET A 172 -7.20 9.40 9.16
CA MET A 172 -6.68 8.13 9.67
C MET A 172 -6.71 8.10 11.21
N VAL A 173 -6.26 9.17 11.87
CA VAL A 173 -6.26 9.26 13.34
C VAL A 173 -7.69 9.26 13.91
N VAL A 174 -8.63 9.95 13.25
CA VAL A 174 -10.05 9.93 13.64
C VAL A 174 -10.64 8.52 13.53
N ASP A 175 -10.38 7.80 12.44
CA ASP A 175 -10.84 6.42 12.26
C ASP A 175 -10.25 5.48 13.31
N ILE A 176 -8.95 5.63 13.63
CA ILE A 176 -8.30 4.87 14.70
C ILE A 176 -8.90 5.20 16.06
N GLY A 177 -9.21 6.46 16.34
CA GLY A 177 -9.86 6.91 17.56
C GLY A 177 -11.22 6.23 17.78
N HIS A 178 -12.04 6.12 16.74
CA HIS A 178 -13.34 5.45 16.82
C HIS A 178 -13.27 3.92 16.92
N ARG A 179 -12.15 3.30 16.51
CA ARG A 179 -11.96 1.85 16.64
C ARG A 179 -11.69 1.41 18.08
N VAL A 180 -11.38 2.34 18.97
CA VAL A 180 -11.26 2.05 20.40
C VAL A 180 -12.65 1.69 20.93
N ARG A 181 -12.83 0.42 21.32
CA ARG A 181 -14.11 -0.10 21.82
C ARG A 181 -14.56 0.70 23.05
N ASP A 182 -15.85 1.03 23.10
CA ASP A 182 -16.49 1.66 24.26
C ASP A 182 -16.28 0.87 25.56
N GLU A 183 -16.06 -0.45 25.44
CA GLU A 183 -15.74 -1.34 26.57
C GLU A 183 -14.40 -0.99 27.24
N MET A 184 -13.39 -0.55 26.48
CA MET A 184 -12.12 -0.07 27.05
C MET A 184 -12.31 1.27 27.77
N LEU A 185 -13.20 2.13 27.26
CA LEU A 185 -13.56 3.37 27.93
C LEU A 185 -14.32 3.09 29.24
N ASN A 186 -15.28 2.17 29.24
CA ASN A 186 -16.04 1.76 30.43
C ASN A 186 -15.14 1.20 31.54
N VAL A 187 -14.11 0.42 31.21
CA VAL A 187 -13.12 -0.05 32.19
C VAL A 187 -12.32 1.11 32.78
N ALA A 188 -11.88 2.07 31.95
CA ALA A 188 -11.20 3.27 32.42
C ALA A 188 -12.10 4.11 33.35
N TYR A 189 -13.40 4.21 33.05
CA TYR A 189 -14.37 4.88 33.91
C TYR A 189 -14.53 4.18 35.27
N THR A 190 -14.58 2.84 35.31
CA THR A 190 -14.64 2.09 36.58
C THR A 190 -13.38 2.20 37.44
N LEU A 191 -12.23 2.48 36.81
CA LEU A 191 -10.94 2.71 37.48
C LEU A 191 -10.72 4.17 37.91
N GLY A 192 -11.71 5.05 37.72
CA GLY A 192 -11.70 6.42 38.26
C GLY A 192 -11.41 7.54 37.26
N ALA A 193 -11.39 7.28 35.95
CA ALA A 193 -11.23 8.33 34.94
C ALA A 193 -12.55 9.14 34.77
N SER A 194 -12.78 10.16 35.60
CA SER A 194 -13.99 11.01 35.49
C SER A 194 -13.82 12.13 34.45
N PHE A 195 -14.55 12.06 33.33
CA PHE A 195 -14.88 13.24 32.50
C PHE A 195 -16.36 13.59 32.76
N PRO A 196 -16.68 14.71 33.42
CA PRO A 196 -18.02 14.92 33.96
C PRO A 196 -19.05 15.17 32.85
N MET A 197 -19.94 14.20 32.65
CA MET A 197 -21.38 14.40 32.55
C MET A 197 -21.98 15.19 31.35
N SER A 198 -21.42 15.08 30.15
CA SER A 198 -22.07 15.62 28.92
C SER A 198 -22.62 14.55 27.96
N TRP A 199 -22.25 13.28 28.15
CA TRP A 199 -22.71 12.15 27.33
C TRP A 199 -24.21 11.80 27.56
N MET A 200 -24.78 12.21 28.69
CA MET A 200 -26.07 11.70 29.17
C MET A 200 -27.33 12.31 28.50
N ARG A 201 -27.22 13.27 27.56
CA ARG A 201 -28.43 13.93 27.02
C ARG A 201 -28.57 14.05 25.50
N CYS A 202 -27.52 13.83 24.70
CA CYS A 202 -27.62 13.98 23.24
C CYS A 202 -27.65 12.66 22.45
N GLY A 203 -27.25 11.53 23.05
CA GLY A 203 -27.31 10.21 22.40
C GLY A 203 -28.74 9.68 22.18
N SER A 204 -29.75 10.20 22.88
CA SER A 204 -31.12 9.70 22.81
C SER A 204 -32.00 10.34 21.73
N ARG A 205 -31.49 11.28 20.90
CA ARG A 205 -32.31 12.00 19.90
C ARG A 205 -31.98 11.72 18.43
N TRP A 206 -30.95 10.91 18.15
CA TRP A 206 -30.50 10.65 16.77
C TRP A 206 -30.76 9.22 16.25
N ALA A 207 -31.31 8.32 17.06
CA ALA A 207 -31.87 7.06 16.58
C ALA A 207 -33.32 7.26 16.13
N GLY A 208 -33.51 7.97 15.02
CA GLY A 208 -34.76 7.87 14.25
C GLY A 208 -34.91 6.43 13.72
N PRO A 209 -36.15 5.89 13.64
CA PRO A 209 -36.37 4.55 13.12
C PRO A 209 -35.92 4.47 11.65
N GLY A 210 -35.00 3.54 11.36
CA GLY A 210 -34.52 3.31 10.00
C GLY A 210 -35.65 2.91 9.05
N PRO A 211 -35.56 3.27 7.76
CA PRO A 211 -36.59 2.92 6.79
C PRO A 211 -36.59 1.42 6.52
N THR A 212 -37.82 0.88 6.46
CA THR A 212 -38.21 -0.42 5.90
C THR A 212 -37.75 -0.59 4.46
#